data_AF-A0A1I8CFZ8-F1
#
_entry.id   AF-A0A1I8CFZ8-F1
#
_cell.length_a   1.000
_cell.length_b   1.000
_cell.length_c   1.000
_cell.angle_alpha   90.00
_cell.angle_beta   90.00
_cell.angle_gamma   90.00
#
_symmetry.space_group_name_H-M   'P 1'
#
loop_
_entity.id
_entity.type
_entity.pdbx_description
1 polymer ?
#
loop_
_entity_poly.entity_id
_entity_poly.type
_entity_poly.pdbx_seq_one_letter_code
_entity_poly.pdbx_strand_id
1 'polypeptide(L)'
;MASEAFKKEHIVPDVVSVAPENVVKVSFGGGLVASLGNILTPTQVQKQPSIHFDADKKSLYTLIMTDPDAPSRKTHEYREWHHWLVVNIPGEDVSKGDVLSEFISSGPPPGTGLHRYVYLVYKQQGPISDPEHGHLTNRSGDNRGGFRTEDFAKKHNLQSPIAGNFYQAEYDDYVPILYKQLDHLFKGKEVDAYLGIPFATPMTGDLSIGISTHLIGKRVVVVTIEYRLAYLGFLSTYDEICPGNNGLWDMKSVLEWVKDNMEKFGGNSGNVTIFEQSAGKLISFIIFLLIKCSGGYAVE
;
A
#
# COMPACT_ATOMS: atom_id res chain seq x y z
N MET A 1 7.68 -25.95 23.95
CA MET A 1 6.91 -24.85 24.57
C MET A 1 6.80 -23.67 23.59
N ALA A 2 5.81 -22.77 23.74
CA ALA A 2 5.71 -21.59 22.88
C ALA A 2 6.98 -20.73 22.95
N SER A 3 7.51 -20.56 24.16
CA SER A 3 8.73 -19.81 24.46
C SER A 3 9.98 -20.29 23.70
N GLU A 4 10.13 -21.60 23.52
CA GLU A 4 11.24 -22.18 22.74
C GLU A 4 11.10 -21.91 21.24
N ALA A 5 9.88 -22.07 20.70
CA ALA A 5 9.62 -21.84 19.28
C ALA A 5 9.82 -20.37 18.90
N PHE A 6 9.37 -19.44 19.76
CA PHE A 6 9.55 -18.00 19.57
C PHE A 6 11.03 -17.59 19.52
N LYS A 7 11.88 -18.20 20.37
CA LYS A 7 13.32 -17.97 20.36
C LYS A 7 13.99 -18.59 19.14
N LYS A 8 13.62 -19.84 18.80
CA LYS A 8 14.16 -20.58 17.65
C LYS A 8 13.92 -19.83 16.34
N GLU A 9 12.73 -19.26 16.17
CA GLU A 9 12.34 -18.55 14.95
C GLU A 9 12.65 -17.04 15.01
N HIS A 10 13.45 -16.62 16.01
CA HIS A 10 13.89 -15.24 16.22
C HIS A 10 12.77 -14.21 16.41
N ILE A 11 11.54 -14.65 16.72
CA ILE A 11 10.44 -13.74 17.12
C ILE A 11 10.83 -13.02 18.43
N VAL A 12 11.53 -13.74 19.30
CA VAL A 12 12.44 -13.09 20.27
C VAL A 12 13.83 -13.03 19.64
N PRO A 13 14.45 -11.85 19.45
CA PRO A 13 14.01 -10.53 19.91
C PRO A 13 13.29 -9.67 18.85
N ASP A 14 13.00 -10.18 17.64
CA ASP A 14 12.55 -9.32 16.53
C ASP A 14 11.22 -8.58 16.77
N VAL A 15 10.29 -9.19 17.53
CA VAL A 15 8.91 -8.68 17.78
C VAL A 15 8.68 -8.39 19.25
N VAL A 16 9.12 -9.29 20.13
CA VAL A 16 8.97 -9.17 21.59
C VAL A 16 10.26 -9.56 22.30
N SER A 17 10.55 -8.88 23.39
CA SER A 17 11.68 -9.18 24.29
C SER A 17 11.45 -10.40 25.18
N VAL A 18 10.18 -10.71 25.50
CA VAL A 18 9.79 -11.85 26.35
C VAL A 18 8.79 -12.71 25.60
N ALA A 19 9.12 -13.99 25.40
CA ALA A 19 8.20 -14.93 24.77
C ALA A 19 7.05 -15.31 25.71
N PRO A 20 5.84 -15.53 25.19
CA PRO A 20 4.75 -16.11 25.97
C PRO A 20 5.03 -17.59 26.26
N GLU A 21 4.54 -18.08 27.41
CA GLU A 21 4.62 -19.51 27.75
C GLU A 21 3.47 -20.31 27.14
N ASN A 22 2.27 -19.71 27.07
CA ASN A 22 1.07 -20.36 26.56
C ASN A 22 0.91 -20.16 25.05
N VAL A 23 0.20 -21.10 24.42
CA VAL A 23 -0.15 -21.04 22.99
C VAL A 23 -1.55 -20.48 22.82
N VAL A 24 -1.71 -19.44 22.00
CA VAL A 24 -3.03 -19.04 21.49
C VAL A 24 -3.43 -19.97 20.35
N LYS A 25 -4.60 -20.60 20.42
CA LYS A 25 -5.10 -21.47 19.36
C LYS A 25 -5.74 -20.62 18.27
N VAL A 26 -5.16 -20.69 17.07
CA VAL A 26 -5.62 -19.98 15.87
C VAL A 26 -6.09 -21.02 14.86
N SER A 27 -7.37 -20.99 14.49
CA SER A 27 -7.97 -21.97 13.58
C SER A 27 -8.62 -21.30 12.36
N PHE A 28 -8.30 -21.77 11.15
CA PHE A 28 -8.79 -21.19 9.89
C PHE A 28 -9.97 -21.96 9.28
N GLY A 29 -10.51 -22.94 10.02
CA GLY A 29 -11.54 -23.87 9.53
C GLY A 29 -10.94 -25.09 8.82
N GLY A 30 -11.75 -26.13 8.59
CA GLY A 30 -11.30 -27.34 7.89
C GLY A 30 -10.15 -28.10 8.58
N GLY A 31 -9.94 -27.90 9.89
CA GLY A 31 -8.83 -28.49 10.64
C GLY A 31 -7.49 -27.73 10.52
N LEU A 32 -7.44 -26.64 9.75
CA LEU A 32 -6.23 -25.82 9.59
C LEU A 32 -5.99 -24.98 10.84
N VAL A 33 -4.78 -25.08 11.40
CA VAL A 33 -4.37 -24.38 12.62
C VAL A 33 -2.95 -23.85 12.50
N ALA A 34 -2.66 -22.73 13.16
CA ALA A 34 -1.29 -22.30 13.40
C ALA A 34 -0.68 -23.16 14.52
N SER A 35 0.56 -23.62 14.30
CA SER A 35 1.27 -24.55 15.17
C SER A 35 2.75 -24.20 15.22
N LEU A 36 3.05 -23.06 15.87
CA LEU A 36 4.40 -22.64 16.25
C LEU A 36 5.44 -22.73 15.11
N GLY A 37 5.08 -22.21 13.94
CA GLY A 37 5.97 -22.11 12.78
C GLY A 37 5.72 -23.08 11.64
N ASN A 38 4.65 -23.88 11.71
CA ASN A 38 4.18 -24.64 10.55
C ASN A 38 3.91 -23.73 9.35
N ILE A 39 4.01 -24.31 8.16
CA ILE A 39 3.77 -23.58 6.91
C ILE A 39 2.28 -23.68 6.57
N LEU A 40 1.66 -22.54 6.31
CA LEU A 40 0.30 -22.40 5.77
C LEU A 40 0.36 -21.51 4.53
N THR A 41 -0.51 -21.72 3.56
CA THR A 41 -0.55 -20.87 2.36
C THR A 41 -1.47 -19.67 2.57
N PRO A 42 -1.23 -18.52 1.91
CA PRO A 42 -2.17 -17.39 1.94
C PRO A 42 -3.61 -17.79 1.61
N THR A 43 -3.82 -18.69 0.64
CA THR A 43 -5.15 -19.25 0.31
C THR A 43 -5.81 -19.96 1.48
N GLN A 44 -5.06 -20.69 2.30
CA GLN A 44 -5.58 -21.39 3.48
C GLN A 44 -6.00 -20.43 4.61
N VAL A 45 -5.33 -19.29 4.72
CA VAL A 45 -5.50 -18.31 5.80
C VAL A 45 -6.27 -17.05 5.35
N GLN A 46 -6.95 -17.11 4.19
CA GLN A 46 -7.68 -15.98 3.60
C GLN A 46 -8.79 -15.42 4.51
N LYS A 47 -9.41 -16.27 5.35
CA LYS A 47 -10.50 -15.88 6.25
C LYS A 47 -9.96 -15.62 7.65
N GLN A 48 -10.58 -14.65 8.33
CA GLN A 48 -10.29 -14.37 9.73
C GLN A 48 -10.43 -15.65 10.56
N PRO A 49 -9.40 -16.03 11.35
CA PRO A 49 -9.43 -17.25 12.13
C PRO A 49 -10.31 -17.14 13.38
N SER A 50 -10.71 -18.27 13.94
CA SER A 50 -11.18 -18.34 15.32
C SER A 50 -9.98 -18.37 16.27
N ILE A 51 -10.13 -17.66 17.39
CA ILE A 51 -9.09 -17.46 18.39
C ILE A 51 -9.58 -18.03 19.72
N HIS A 52 -8.74 -18.84 20.37
CA HIS A 52 -9.00 -19.35 21.71
C HIS A 52 -7.74 -19.31 22.56
N PHE A 53 -7.87 -18.87 23.80
CA PHE A 53 -6.80 -18.83 24.80
C PHE A 53 -7.39 -18.89 26.20
N ASP A 54 -6.58 -19.28 27.19
CA ASP A 54 -7.04 -19.32 28.58
C ASP A 54 -7.20 -17.89 29.12
N ALA A 55 -8.46 -17.49 29.31
CA ALA A 55 -8.84 -16.12 29.65
C ALA A 55 -9.67 -16.09 30.95
N ASP A 56 -9.36 -15.11 31.80
CA ASP A 56 -10.24 -14.70 32.88
C ASP A 56 -11.43 -13.94 32.30
N LYS A 57 -12.64 -14.46 32.52
CA LYS A 57 -13.90 -13.92 32.00
C LYS A 57 -14.20 -12.48 32.40
N LYS A 58 -13.57 -11.97 33.47
CA LYS A 58 -13.76 -10.59 33.96
C LYS A 58 -12.69 -9.61 33.45
N SER A 59 -11.67 -10.13 32.77
CA SER A 59 -10.55 -9.34 32.29
C SER A 59 -10.73 -8.93 30.83
N LEU A 60 -10.05 -7.86 30.43
CA LEU A 60 -9.96 -7.40 29.05
C LEU A 60 -8.63 -7.82 28.42
N TYR A 61 -8.65 -8.07 27.12
CA TYR A 61 -7.49 -8.55 26.38
C TYR A 61 -7.28 -7.77 25.07
N THR A 62 -6.03 -7.74 24.64
CA THR A 62 -5.61 -7.24 23.33
C THR A 62 -5.06 -8.39 22.50
N LEU A 63 -5.47 -8.48 21.24
CA LEU A 63 -4.95 -9.40 20.23
C LEU A 63 -4.22 -8.62 19.16
N ILE A 64 -2.99 -9.05 18.84
CA ILE A 64 -2.15 -8.49 17.78
C ILE A 64 -1.75 -9.62 16.85
N MET A 65 -1.94 -9.43 15.54
CA MET A 65 -1.34 -10.24 14.47
C MET A 65 -0.37 -9.36 13.68
N THR A 66 0.90 -9.76 13.57
CA THR A 66 1.96 -8.93 12.99
C THR A 66 2.95 -9.73 12.13
N ASP A 67 3.50 -9.11 11.10
CA ASP A 67 4.53 -9.64 10.21
C ASP A 67 5.83 -8.81 10.34
N PRO A 68 6.88 -9.32 11.01
CA PRO A 68 8.16 -8.65 11.13
C PRO A 68 9.02 -8.75 9.87
N ASP A 69 8.59 -9.52 8.88
CA ASP A 69 9.37 -9.83 7.68
C ASP A 69 8.92 -9.00 6.48
N ALA A 70 8.06 -8.00 6.63
CA ALA A 70 7.65 -7.12 5.54
C ALA A 70 8.77 -6.13 5.11
N PRO A 71 9.07 -5.95 3.80
CA PRO A 71 8.57 -6.74 2.66
C PRO A 71 9.35 -8.04 2.46
N SER A 72 10.54 -8.18 3.04
CA SER A 72 11.23 -9.46 3.20
C SER A 72 12.03 -9.51 4.51
N ARG A 73 12.29 -10.72 5.01
CA ARG A 73 13.18 -10.99 6.16
C ARG A 73 14.64 -10.54 5.94
N LYS A 74 15.00 -10.05 4.75
CA LYS A 74 16.35 -9.53 4.46
C LYS A 74 16.43 -8.01 4.54
N THR A 75 15.36 -7.33 4.13
CA THR A 75 15.37 -5.87 3.92
C THR A 75 14.64 -5.08 5.02
N HIS A 76 13.73 -5.71 5.78
CA HIS A 76 13.05 -5.16 6.98
C HIS A 76 12.44 -3.75 6.87
N GLU A 77 12.21 -3.24 5.66
CA GLU A 77 11.82 -1.83 5.42
C GLU A 77 10.51 -1.45 6.10
N TYR A 78 9.54 -2.37 6.13
CA TYR A 78 8.22 -2.14 6.72
C TYR A 78 8.01 -2.90 8.03
N ARG A 79 9.09 -3.40 8.66
CA ARG A 79 9.01 -4.13 9.92
C ARG A 79 8.42 -3.23 11.02
N GLU A 80 7.34 -3.60 11.70
CA GLU A 80 6.41 -4.70 11.42
C GLU A 80 5.21 -4.21 10.60
N TRP A 81 4.62 -5.11 9.81
CA TRP A 81 3.34 -4.85 9.16
C TRP A 81 2.23 -5.58 9.92
N HIS A 82 1.35 -4.82 10.58
CA HIS A 82 0.34 -5.43 11.46
C HIS A 82 -0.95 -5.78 10.71
N HIS A 83 -1.32 -7.05 10.78
CA HIS A 83 -2.43 -7.65 10.04
C HIS A 83 -3.77 -7.56 10.76
N TRP A 84 -3.77 -7.53 12.09
CA TRP A 84 -4.99 -7.48 12.88
C TRP A 84 -4.70 -6.91 14.27
N LEU A 85 -5.50 -5.96 14.74
CA LEU A 85 -5.38 -5.36 16.06
C LEU A 85 -6.76 -5.16 16.67
N VAL A 86 -7.00 -5.83 17.80
CA VAL A 86 -8.26 -5.76 18.54
C VAL A 86 -7.95 -5.55 20.01
N VAL A 87 -8.56 -4.54 20.63
CA VAL A 87 -8.43 -4.23 22.06
C VAL A 87 -9.75 -4.48 22.77
N ASN A 88 -9.76 -4.39 24.10
CA ASN A 88 -10.97 -4.50 24.93
C ASN A 88 -11.77 -5.78 24.72
N ILE A 89 -11.11 -6.89 24.38
CA ILE A 89 -11.74 -8.20 24.22
C ILE A 89 -12.18 -8.71 25.59
N PRO A 90 -13.49 -8.89 25.87
CA PRO A 90 -13.95 -9.41 27.15
C PRO A 90 -13.75 -10.93 27.21
N GLY A 91 -12.90 -11.40 28.13
CA GLY A 91 -12.51 -12.80 28.18
C GLY A 91 -11.79 -13.22 26.88
N GLU A 92 -12.33 -14.22 26.17
CA GLU A 92 -11.78 -14.67 24.87
C GLU A 92 -12.65 -14.30 23.66
N ASP A 93 -13.75 -13.57 23.86
CA ASP A 93 -14.72 -13.29 22.79
C ASP A 93 -14.26 -12.12 21.90
N VAL A 94 -13.35 -12.43 20.96
CA VAL A 94 -12.75 -11.43 20.05
C VAL A 94 -13.80 -10.64 19.26
N SER A 95 -14.99 -11.21 19.02
CA SER A 95 -16.08 -10.53 18.30
C SER A 95 -16.68 -9.34 19.06
N LYS A 96 -16.43 -9.26 20.37
CA LYS A 96 -16.87 -8.16 21.24
C LYS A 96 -15.77 -7.13 21.54
N GLY A 97 -14.56 -7.33 21.02
CA GLY A 97 -13.48 -6.35 21.17
C GLY A 97 -13.62 -5.16 20.20
N ASP A 98 -12.92 -4.08 20.52
CA ASP A 98 -12.82 -2.90 19.67
C ASP A 98 -11.73 -3.13 18.61
N VAL A 99 -12.15 -3.18 17.34
CA VAL A 99 -11.24 -3.41 16.21
C VAL A 99 -10.57 -2.10 15.81
N LEU A 100 -9.30 -1.94 16.18
CA LEU A 100 -8.47 -0.80 15.75
C LEU A 100 -7.93 -1.03 14.33
N SER A 101 -7.67 -2.27 13.95
CA SER A 101 -7.26 -2.60 12.58
C SER A 101 -7.86 -3.91 12.16
N GLU A 102 -8.70 -3.88 11.13
CA GLU A 102 -9.41 -5.04 10.61
C GLU A 102 -8.45 -6.12 10.12
N PHE A 103 -8.89 -7.37 10.13
CA PHE A 103 -8.10 -8.50 9.68
C PHE A 103 -7.75 -8.40 8.19
N ILE A 104 -6.45 -8.48 7.89
CA ILE A 104 -5.89 -8.67 6.55
C ILE A 104 -5.10 -9.97 6.56
N SER A 105 -5.34 -10.85 5.60
CA SER A 105 -4.67 -12.15 5.48
C SER A 105 -3.17 -12.00 5.14
N SER A 106 -2.43 -13.12 5.11
CA SER A 106 -1.04 -13.16 4.65
C SER A 106 -0.95 -12.74 3.18
N GLY A 107 -0.01 -11.83 2.89
CA GLY A 107 0.24 -11.34 1.53
C GLY A 107 1.73 -11.18 1.22
N PRO A 108 2.57 -12.20 1.46
CA PRO A 108 4.01 -12.10 1.21
C PRO A 108 4.26 -11.89 -0.30
N PRO A 109 5.08 -10.90 -0.70
CA PRO A 109 5.35 -10.66 -2.11
C PRO A 109 6.08 -11.83 -2.80
N PRO A 110 5.98 -11.97 -4.14
CA PRO A 110 6.69 -13.02 -4.85
C PRO A 110 8.21 -12.86 -4.69
N GLY A 111 8.90 -13.97 -4.39
CA GLY A 111 10.36 -14.00 -4.26
C GLY A 111 10.94 -13.52 -2.92
N THR A 112 10.10 -13.19 -1.93
CA THR A 112 10.57 -12.74 -0.59
C THR A 112 10.77 -13.90 0.39
N GLY A 113 10.28 -15.09 0.05
CA GLY A 113 10.37 -16.31 0.85
C GLY A 113 9.30 -16.37 1.94
N LEU A 114 9.58 -17.17 2.98
CA LEU A 114 8.68 -17.32 4.12
C LEU A 114 8.71 -16.09 5.04
N HIS A 115 7.52 -15.57 5.34
CA HIS A 115 7.27 -14.54 6.35
C HIS A 115 6.66 -15.17 7.59
N ARG A 116 7.00 -14.65 8.77
CA ARG A 116 6.45 -15.07 10.07
C ARG A 116 5.19 -14.27 10.39
N TYR A 117 4.05 -14.94 10.53
CA TYR A 117 2.80 -14.30 10.96
C TYR A 117 2.55 -14.61 12.44
N VAL A 118 2.81 -13.62 13.29
CA VAL A 118 2.86 -13.78 14.75
C VAL A 118 1.58 -13.28 15.39
N TYR A 119 0.93 -14.13 16.19
CA TYR A 119 -0.19 -13.77 17.07
C TYR A 119 0.28 -13.62 18.50
N LEU A 120 -0.14 -12.54 19.14
CA LEU A 120 0.17 -12.22 20.53
C LEU A 120 -1.11 -11.79 21.24
N VAL A 121 -1.31 -12.31 22.46
CA VAL A 121 -2.40 -11.94 23.35
C VAL A 121 -1.85 -11.30 24.60
N TYR A 122 -2.35 -10.13 24.96
CA TYR A 122 -1.97 -9.39 26.15
C TYR A 122 -3.18 -9.23 27.07
N LYS A 123 -2.97 -9.41 28.38
CA LYS A 123 -3.96 -9.05 29.39
C LYS A 123 -3.87 -7.56 29.67
N GLN A 124 -4.99 -6.85 29.57
CA GLN A 124 -5.06 -5.41 29.84
C GLN A 124 -5.20 -5.13 31.33
N GLN A 125 -4.65 -4.00 31.77
CA GLN A 125 -4.84 -3.47 33.14
C GLN A 125 -6.14 -2.65 33.28
N GLY A 126 -6.72 -2.25 32.15
CA GLY A 126 -7.98 -1.51 32.05
C GLY A 126 -8.41 -1.36 30.59
N PRO A 127 -9.56 -0.70 30.32
CA PRO A 127 -9.99 -0.40 28.97
C PRO A 127 -8.97 0.49 28.23
N ILE A 128 -8.75 0.21 26.96
CA ILE A 128 -7.87 0.97 26.06
C ILE A 128 -8.72 1.87 25.16
N SER A 129 -8.27 3.10 24.96
CA SER A 129 -8.78 3.99 23.91
C SER A 129 -7.60 4.60 23.18
N ASP A 130 -7.53 4.42 21.86
CA ASP A 130 -6.41 4.92 21.04
C ASP A 130 -6.94 5.67 19.80
N PRO A 131 -7.43 6.91 19.98
CA PRO A 131 -7.93 7.71 18.86
C PRO A 131 -6.83 8.12 17.87
N GLU A 132 -5.55 8.11 18.28
CA GLU A 132 -4.41 8.41 17.40
C GLU A 132 -4.17 7.29 16.40
N HIS A 133 -4.33 6.03 16.83
CA HIS A 133 -4.32 4.87 15.92
C HIS A 133 -5.53 4.92 14.98
N GLY A 134 -6.69 5.33 15.51
CA GLY A 134 -7.93 5.39 14.76
C GLY A 134 -8.44 4.00 14.37
N HIS A 135 -8.99 3.90 13.16
CA HIS A 135 -9.53 2.65 12.63
C HIS A 135 -8.99 2.38 11.21
N LEU A 136 -8.27 1.27 11.05
CA LEU A 136 -7.74 0.84 9.75
C LEU A 136 -8.61 -0.29 9.18
N THR A 137 -9.20 -0.05 8.01
CA THR A 137 -9.98 -1.08 7.30
C THR A 137 -9.07 -2.14 6.67
N ASN A 138 -9.65 -3.23 6.20
CA ASN A 138 -8.98 -4.25 5.40
C ASN A 138 -9.03 -3.95 3.89
N ARG A 139 -9.26 -2.69 3.50
CA ARG A 139 -9.34 -2.21 2.11
C ARG A 139 -8.24 -1.20 1.76
N SER A 140 -7.30 -0.95 2.68
CA SER A 140 -6.09 -0.16 2.47
C SER A 140 -4.91 -0.78 3.22
N GLY A 141 -3.71 -0.65 2.64
CA GLY A 141 -2.45 -0.94 3.31
C GLY A 141 -1.86 0.26 4.07
N ASP A 142 -2.50 1.43 4.01
CA ASP A 142 -2.02 2.65 4.65
C ASP A 142 -1.89 2.48 6.17
N ASN A 143 -0.81 3.03 6.72
CA ASN A 143 -0.49 3.00 8.16
C ASN A 143 -0.38 1.59 8.79
N ARG A 144 -0.28 0.54 7.97
CA ARG A 144 -0.10 -0.84 8.45
C ARG A 144 1.37 -1.20 8.71
N GLY A 145 2.29 -0.67 7.90
CA GLY A 145 3.73 -0.89 8.01
C GLY A 145 4.40 0.04 9.02
N GLY A 146 5.57 -0.37 9.53
CA GLY A 146 6.32 0.38 10.54
C GLY A 146 5.72 0.31 11.95
N PHE A 147 4.71 -0.56 12.14
CA PHE A 147 4.15 -0.86 13.45
C PHE A 147 5.20 -1.51 14.34
N ARG A 148 5.13 -1.25 15.64
CA ARG A 148 6.02 -1.84 16.65
C ARG A 148 5.17 -2.39 17.78
N THR A 149 5.12 -3.72 17.87
CA THR A 149 4.30 -4.40 18.87
C THR A 149 4.69 -3.99 20.29
N GLU A 150 6.00 -3.87 20.57
CA GLU A 150 6.46 -3.42 21.89
C GLU A 150 6.09 -1.97 22.20
N ASP A 151 6.08 -1.07 21.22
CA ASP A 151 5.77 0.34 21.46
C ASP A 151 4.28 0.51 21.75
N PHE A 152 3.43 -0.25 21.03
CA PHE A 152 2.01 -0.34 21.36
C PHE A 152 1.79 -0.91 22.76
N ALA A 153 2.48 -1.99 23.12
CA ALA A 153 2.40 -2.58 24.45
C ALA A 153 2.82 -1.59 25.55
N LYS A 154 3.95 -0.88 25.35
CA LYS A 154 4.43 0.15 26.28
C LYS A 154 3.44 1.32 26.40
N LYS A 155 2.92 1.83 25.28
CA LYS A 155 1.92 2.92 25.25
C LYS A 155 0.70 2.62 26.11
N HIS A 156 0.26 1.37 26.10
CA HIS A 156 -0.98 0.93 26.78
C HIS A 156 -0.76 0.15 28.07
N ASN A 157 0.45 0.21 28.65
CA ASN A 157 0.81 -0.50 29.89
C ASN A 157 0.51 -2.00 29.85
N LEU A 158 0.65 -2.62 28.68
CA LEU A 158 0.59 -4.06 28.52
C LEU A 158 1.91 -4.65 29.03
N GLN A 159 1.80 -5.67 29.88
CA GLN A 159 2.95 -6.43 30.36
C GLN A 159 3.44 -7.37 29.24
N SER A 160 4.11 -8.48 29.58
CA SER A 160 4.45 -9.51 28.61
C SER A 160 3.20 -10.20 28.02
N PRO A 161 3.28 -10.69 26.78
CA PRO A 161 2.19 -11.46 26.19
C PRO A 161 1.91 -12.71 27.02
N ILE A 162 0.64 -12.99 27.28
CA ILE A 162 0.21 -14.15 28.08
C ILE A 162 0.11 -15.42 27.23
N ALA A 163 -0.08 -15.27 25.93
CA ALA A 163 -0.15 -16.35 24.96
C ALA A 163 0.34 -15.87 23.59
N GLY A 164 0.92 -16.77 22.80
CA GLY A 164 1.32 -16.48 21.43
C GLY A 164 1.45 -17.72 20.57
N ASN A 165 1.35 -17.52 19.27
CA ASN A 165 1.47 -18.57 18.27
C ASN A 165 1.87 -17.91 16.95
N PHE A 166 2.32 -18.69 15.98
CA PHE A 166 2.67 -18.17 14.68
C PHE A 166 2.67 -19.28 13.64
N TYR A 167 2.59 -18.89 12.38
CA TYR A 167 2.84 -19.75 11.23
C TYR A 167 3.76 -19.01 10.26
N GLN A 168 4.21 -19.72 9.23
CA GLN A 168 4.95 -19.12 8.14
C GLN A 168 4.16 -19.25 6.84
N ALA A 169 4.22 -18.24 5.98
CA ALA A 169 3.64 -18.30 4.65
C ALA A 169 4.55 -17.60 3.63
N GLU A 170 4.54 -18.12 2.41
CA GLU A 170 5.17 -17.51 1.24
C GLU A 170 4.11 -17.29 0.16
N TYR A 171 4.52 -16.67 -0.95
CA TYR A 171 3.62 -16.27 -2.04
C TYR A 171 2.81 -17.45 -2.60
N ASP A 172 1.54 -17.22 -2.87
CA ASP A 172 0.69 -18.07 -3.72
C ASP A 172 -0.26 -17.22 -4.59
N ASP A 173 -1.10 -17.88 -5.39
CA ASP A 173 -2.00 -17.23 -6.35
C ASP A 173 -3.14 -16.41 -5.73
N TYR A 174 -3.34 -16.46 -4.40
CA TYR A 174 -4.29 -15.60 -3.70
C TYR A 174 -3.71 -14.21 -3.43
N VAL A 175 -2.39 -14.07 -3.30
CA VAL A 175 -1.73 -12.79 -2.96
C VAL A 175 -2.11 -11.65 -3.92
N PRO A 176 -2.14 -11.84 -5.27
CA PRO A 176 -2.60 -10.79 -6.18
C PRO A 176 -4.06 -10.37 -5.96
N ILE A 177 -4.93 -11.29 -5.51
CA ILE A 177 -6.33 -11.00 -5.20
C ILE A 177 -6.40 -10.15 -3.91
N LEU A 178 -5.61 -10.50 -2.90
CA LEU A 178 -5.49 -9.71 -1.68
C LEU A 178 -4.98 -8.30 -1.97
N TYR A 179 -3.95 -8.15 -2.81
CA TYR A 179 -3.45 -6.83 -3.19
C TYR A 179 -4.53 -6.00 -3.86
N LYS A 180 -5.36 -6.57 -4.75
CA LYS A 180 -6.52 -5.87 -5.33
C LYS A 180 -7.56 -5.45 -4.29
N GLN A 181 -7.73 -6.21 -3.20
CA GLN A 181 -8.61 -5.82 -2.07
C GLN A 181 -8.06 -4.62 -1.30
N LEU A 182 -6.76 -4.63 -1.00
CA LEU A 182 -6.06 -3.53 -0.32
C LEU A 182 -5.92 -2.29 -1.22
N ASP A 183 -6.08 -2.51 -2.52
CA ASP A 183 -6.16 -1.49 -3.55
C ASP A 183 -7.59 -0.98 -3.76
N HIS A 184 -8.60 -1.55 -3.09
CA HIS A 184 -9.99 -1.32 -3.50
C HIS A 184 -10.57 0.02 -2.99
N LEU A 185 -9.77 0.86 -2.35
CA LEU A 185 -10.05 2.30 -2.19
C LEU A 185 -9.74 3.12 -3.46
N PHE A 186 -9.19 2.52 -4.52
CA PHE A 186 -8.94 3.18 -5.81
C PHE A 186 -10.06 2.99 -6.84
N LYS A 187 -11.17 2.30 -6.52
CA LYS A 187 -12.44 2.43 -7.30
C LYS A 187 -13.15 3.79 -7.13
N GLY A 188 -12.49 4.76 -6.50
CA GLY A 188 -12.94 6.14 -6.41
C GLY A 188 -11.83 7.16 -6.12
N LYS A 189 -10.55 6.75 -6.20
CA LYS A 189 -9.42 7.68 -6.19
C LYS A 189 -8.72 7.55 -7.52
N GLU A 190 -8.97 8.56 -8.34
CA GLU A 190 -8.51 8.75 -9.70
C GLU A 190 -7.00 8.53 -9.82
N VAL A 191 -6.58 7.78 -10.84
CA VAL A 191 -5.17 7.65 -11.20
C VAL A 191 -4.80 8.88 -12.02
N ASP A 192 -3.92 9.73 -11.50
CA ASP A 192 -3.44 10.90 -12.24
C ASP A 192 -2.68 10.45 -13.52
N ALA A 193 -3.11 10.95 -14.68
CA ALA A 193 -2.35 10.79 -15.91
C ALA A 193 -1.31 11.92 -16.00
N TYR A 194 -0.03 11.56 -16.06
CA TYR A 194 1.08 12.52 -16.16
C TYR A 194 1.57 12.59 -17.61
N LEU A 195 1.42 13.75 -18.24
CA LEU A 195 1.99 14.03 -19.55
C LEU A 195 3.33 14.76 -19.38
N GLY A 196 4.42 14.06 -19.68
CA GLY A 196 5.78 14.62 -19.70
C GLY A 196 6.16 15.07 -21.11
N ILE A 197 6.42 16.37 -21.29
CA ILE A 197 6.91 16.92 -22.56
C ILE A 197 8.43 17.10 -22.45
N PRO A 198 9.24 16.32 -23.20
CA PRO A 198 10.69 16.40 -23.19
C PRO A 198 11.23 17.67 -23.86
N PHE A 199 12.46 18.02 -23.50
CA PHE A 199 13.20 19.17 -24.00
C PHE A 199 13.63 18.99 -25.47
N ALA A 200 13.77 20.13 -26.16
CA ALA A 200 13.96 20.28 -27.59
C ALA A 200 15.34 19.90 -28.18
N THR A 201 15.94 18.79 -27.75
CA THR A 201 17.17 18.26 -28.38
C THR A 201 17.09 16.74 -28.48
N PRO A 202 17.65 16.11 -29.53
CA PRO A 202 17.57 14.66 -29.76
C PRO A 202 18.44 13.82 -28.80
N MET A 203 18.77 14.37 -27.62
CA MET A 203 19.45 13.64 -26.57
C MET A 203 18.42 13.00 -25.64
N THR A 204 18.08 11.76 -25.99
CA THR A 204 17.62 10.73 -25.06
C THR A 204 18.45 10.76 -23.77
N GLY A 205 17.85 11.14 -22.64
CA GLY A 205 18.55 11.01 -21.36
C GLY A 205 17.87 11.62 -20.13
N ASP A 206 17.36 12.85 -20.20
CA ASP A 206 17.16 13.62 -18.96
C ASP A 206 15.76 13.50 -18.34
N LEU A 207 14.69 13.45 -19.16
CA LEU A 207 13.31 13.33 -18.64
C LEU A 207 13.04 11.94 -18.01
N SER A 208 13.64 10.89 -18.57
CA SER A 208 13.55 9.51 -18.06
C SER A 208 14.18 9.34 -16.67
N ILE A 209 15.20 10.15 -16.33
CA ILE A 209 15.89 10.06 -15.04
C ILE A 209 15.03 10.67 -13.93
N GLY A 210 14.40 11.82 -14.16
CA GLY A 210 13.50 12.46 -13.18
C GLY A 210 12.20 11.67 -12.94
N ILE A 211 11.61 11.13 -14.02
CA ILE A 211 10.41 10.30 -13.97
C ILE A 211 10.69 8.99 -13.21
N SER A 212 11.78 8.29 -13.54
CA SER A 212 12.09 7.02 -12.88
C SER A 212 12.45 7.20 -11.40
N THR A 213 13.13 8.28 -11.01
CA THR A 213 13.54 8.45 -9.59
C THR A 213 12.40 8.86 -8.65
N HIS A 214 11.37 9.56 -9.12
CA HIS A 214 10.33 10.15 -8.25
C HIS A 214 8.92 9.55 -8.42
N LEU A 215 8.68 8.85 -9.54
CA LEU A 215 7.38 8.26 -9.86
C LEU A 215 7.40 6.72 -9.81
N ILE A 216 8.57 6.08 -9.73
CA ILE A 216 8.64 4.63 -9.45
C ILE A 216 8.02 4.36 -8.07
N GLY A 217 7.00 3.50 -8.04
CA GLY A 217 6.22 3.18 -6.85
C GLY A 217 4.94 4.01 -6.69
N LYS A 218 4.73 5.06 -7.50
CA LYS A 218 3.45 5.79 -7.56
C LYS A 218 2.56 5.17 -8.65
N ARG A 219 1.25 5.09 -8.41
CA ARG A 219 0.27 4.69 -9.42
C ARG A 219 -0.01 5.85 -10.36
N VAL A 220 0.85 6.01 -11.37
CA VAL A 220 0.73 7.06 -12.38
C VAL A 220 0.92 6.47 -13.76
N VAL A 221 0.10 6.90 -14.73
CA VAL A 221 0.38 6.62 -16.14
C VAL A 221 1.21 7.78 -16.66
N VAL A 222 2.43 7.48 -17.11
CA VAL A 222 3.32 8.49 -17.67
C VAL A 222 3.26 8.39 -19.19
N VAL A 223 2.82 9.47 -19.83
CA VAL A 223 2.87 9.65 -21.28
C VAL A 223 3.99 10.61 -21.61
N THR A 224 4.93 10.18 -22.44
CA THR A 224 5.97 11.03 -23.00
C THR A 224 5.74 11.23 -24.49
N ILE A 225 5.83 12.47 -24.97
CA ILE A 225 5.56 12.77 -26.39
C ILE A 225 6.72 13.49 -27.06
N GLU A 226 6.82 13.31 -28.37
CA GLU A 226 7.68 14.11 -29.23
C GLU A 226 6.78 15.02 -30.07
N TYR A 227 7.19 16.27 -30.30
CA TYR A 227 6.43 17.24 -31.09
C TYR A 227 7.37 18.04 -32.01
N ARG A 228 6.82 18.66 -33.06
CA ARG A 228 7.62 19.44 -34.00
C ARG A 228 8.17 20.72 -33.33
N LEU A 229 9.47 20.95 -33.52
CA LEU A 229 10.24 22.04 -32.91
C LEU A 229 10.71 23.07 -33.94
N ALA A 230 11.19 24.21 -33.44
CA ALA A 230 11.82 25.27 -34.23
C ALA A 230 10.95 25.68 -35.45
N TYR A 231 11.56 25.88 -36.62
CA TYR A 231 10.84 26.29 -37.81
C TYR A 231 9.82 25.23 -38.29
N LEU A 232 10.02 23.94 -38.01
CA LEU A 232 9.03 22.91 -38.36
C LEU A 232 7.78 22.99 -37.47
N GLY A 233 7.95 23.41 -36.22
CA GLY A 233 6.86 23.55 -35.25
C GLY A 233 6.15 24.90 -35.30
N PHE A 234 6.88 25.99 -35.53
CA PHE A 234 6.37 27.34 -35.22
C PHE A 234 6.54 28.36 -36.34
N LEU A 235 7.21 28.02 -37.46
CA LEU A 235 7.32 28.95 -38.59
C LEU A 235 5.93 29.24 -39.17
N SER A 236 5.65 30.51 -39.45
CA SER A 236 4.47 30.96 -40.18
C SER A 236 4.89 31.89 -41.31
N THR A 237 4.27 31.75 -42.47
CA THR A 237 4.37 32.70 -43.59
C THR A 237 3.24 33.74 -43.56
N TYR A 238 2.35 33.68 -42.55
CA TYR A 238 1.15 34.53 -42.43
C TYR A 238 0.18 34.44 -43.62
N ASP A 239 0.25 33.34 -44.37
CA ASP A 239 -0.67 32.97 -45.43
C ASP A 239 -1.26 31.57 -45.17
N GLU A 240 -2.16 31.13 -46.04
CA GLU A 240 -2.82 29.83 -45.90
C GLU A 240 -1.89 28.64 -46.18
N ILE A 241 -0.71 28.87 -46.76
CA ILE A 241 0.23 27.81 -47.16
C ILE A 241 1.05 27.34 -45.97
N CYS A 242 1.50 28.26 -45.11
CA CYS A 242 2.16 27.93 -43.84
C CYS A 242 1.59 28.78 -42.69
N PRO A 243 0.42 28.39 -42.14
CA PRO A 243 -0.20 29.13 -41.03
C PRO A 243 0.62 29.10 -39.73
N GLY A 244 1.51 28.11 -39.58
CA GLY A 244 2.39 27.91 -38.43
C GLY A 244 1.74 27.20 -37.25
N ASN A 245 2.41 27.21 -36.09
CA ASN A 245 1.97 26.56 -34.84
C ASN A 245 1.70 25.05 -34.93
N ASN A 246 2.28 24.38 -35.91
CA ASN A 246 2.31 22.92 -36.06
C ASN A 246 2.69 22.17 -34.77
N GLY A 247 3.63 22.68 -33.98
CA GLY A 247 4.01 22.10 -32.70
C GLY A 247 2.90 22.18 -31.64
N LEU A 248 2.06 23.22 -31.67
CA LEU A 248 0.89 23.32 -30.80
C LEU A 248 -0.21 22.33 -31.21
N TRP A 249 -0.38 22.11 -32.51
CA TRP A 249 -1.33 21.10 -33.02
C TRP A 249 -0.92 19.68 -32.64
N ASP A 250 0.37 19.36 -32.70
CA ASP A 250 0.89 18.06 -32.27
C ASP A 250 0.54 17.80 -30.79
N MET A 251 0.79 18.78 -29.93
CA MET A 251 0.46 18.67 -28.50
C MET A 251 -1.04 18.59 -28.23
N LYS A 252 -1.86 19.33 -28.98
CA LYS A 252 -3.32 19.23 -28.88
C LYS A 252 -3.79 17.82 -29.23
N SER A 253 -3.30 17.25 -30.33
CA SER A 253 -3.65 15.88 -30.74
C SER A 253 -3.21 14.83 -29.72
N VAL A 254 -2.08 15.05 -29.04
CA VAL A 254 -1.66 14.19 -27.93
C VAL A 254 -2.66 14.28 -26.77
N LEU A 255 -3.08 15.48 -26.37
CA LEU A 255 -4.03 15.62 -25.27
C LEU A 255 -5.37 14.96 -25.57
N GLU A 256 -5.84 15.08 -26.81
CA GLU A 256 -7.02 14.34 -27.30
C GLU A 256 -6.79 12.83 -27.23
N TRP A 257 -5.62 12.35 -27.68
CA TRP A 257 -5.27 10.92 -27.59
C TRP A 257 -5.21 10.42 -26.14
N VAL A 258 -4.60 11.18 -25.24
CA VAL A 258 -4.53 10.88 -23.80
C VAL A 258 -5.95 10.75 -23.27
N LYS A 259 -6.80 11.74 -23.52
CA LYS A 259 -8.20 11.73 -23.07
C LYS A 259 -8.97 10.51 -23.58
N ASP A 260 -8.78 10.15 -24.84
CA ASP A 260 -9.52 9.06 -25.49
C ASP A 260 -8.99 7.66 -25.14
N ASN A 261 -7.78 7.56 -24.56
CA ASN A 261 -7.10 6.27 -24.37
C ASN A 261 -6.59 6.00 -22.96
N MET A 262 -6.44 6.99 -22.07
CA MET A 262 -5.86 6.79 -20.73
C MET A 262 -6.59 5.76 -19.89
N GLU A 263 -7.92 5.68 -20.00
CA GLU A 263 -8.72 4.71 -19.24
C GLU A 263 -8.32 3.25 -19.57
N LYS A 264 -7.87 2.99 -20.81
CA LYS A 264 -7.39 1.67 -21.23
C LYS A 264 -6.07 1.27 -20.57
N PHE A 265 -5.30 2.26 -20.11
CA PHE A 265 -4.06 2.10 -19.36
C PHE A 265 -4.25 2.23 -17.85
N GLY A 266 -5.50 2.38 -17.40
CA GLY A 266 -5.84 2.56 -15.99
C GLY A 266 -5.64 3.98 -15.47
N GLY A 267 -5.41 4.97 -16.34
CA GLY A 267 -5.35 6.40 -15.98
C GLY A 267 -6.72 7.08 -16.04
N ASN A 268 -6.87 8.22 -15.36
CA ASN A 268 -8.09 9.03 -15.41
C ASN A 268 -8.05 10.07 -16.54
N SER A 269 -8.98 9.97 -17.50
CA SER A 269 -9.16 10.93 -18.59
C SER A 269 -9.63 12.32 -18.12
N GLY A 270 -10.29 12.39 -16.95
CA GLY A 270 -10.77 13.63 -16.31
C GLY A 270 -9.75 14.33 -15.42
N ASN A 271 -8.60 13.70 -15.15
CA ASN A 271 -7.56 14.23 -14.26
C ASN A 271 -6.18 13.98 -14.88
N VAL A 272 -5.81 14.90 -15.79
CA VAL A 272 -4.55 14.90 -16.52
C VAL A 272 -3.68 16.05 -16.00
N THR A 273 -2.53 15.70 -15.43
CA THR A 273 -1.52 16.66 -14.98
C THR A 273 -0.42 16.78 -16.03
N ILE A 274 -0.18 18.00 -16.52
CA ILE A 274 0.91 18.29 -17.46
C ILE A 274 2.14 18.74 -16.67
N PHE A 275 3.30 18.14 -16.92
CA PHE A 275 4.55 18.49 -16.24
C PHE A 275 5.71 18.67 -17.23
N GLU A 276 6.45 19.78 -17.09
CA GLU A 276 7.49 20.18 -18.04
C GLU A 276 8.72 20.79 -17.38
N GLN A 277 9.86 20.69 -18.07
CA GLN A 277 11.12 21.35 -17.72
C GLN A 277 11.44 22.50 -18.71
N SER A 278 11.91 23.63 -18.18
CA SER A 278 12.45 24.78 -18.96
C SER A 278 11.46 25.44 -19.95
N ALA A 279 11.84 25.67 -21.22
CA ALA A 279 11.08 26.39 -22.25
C ALA A 279 9.68 25.80 -22.54
N GLY A 280 9.45 24.54 -22.16
CA GLY A 280 8.14 23.90 -22.20
C GLY A 280 7.06 24.61 -21.36
N LYS A 281 7.45 25.28 -20.25
CA LYS A 281 6.53 26.03 -19.39
C LYS A 281 5.73 27.11 -20.13
N LEU A 282 6.32 27.76 -21.14
CA LEU A 282 5.63 28.80 -21.92
C LEU A 282 4.58 28.19 -22.87
N ILE A 283 4.89 27.02 -23.45
CA ILE A 283 4.02 26.32 -24.40
C ILE A 283 2.85 25.66 -23.64
N SER A 284 3.12 25.05 -22.50
CA SER A 284 2.12 24.52 -21.56
C SER A 284 1.10 25.59 -21.15
N PHE A 285 1.59 26.78 -20.81
CA PHE A 285 0.74 27.91 -20.43
C PHE A 285 -0.15 28.37 -21.60
N ILE A 286 0.39 28.39 -22.83
CA ILE A 286 -0.38 28.70 -24.04
C ILE A 286 -1.45 27.63 -24.29
N ILE A 287 -1.14 26.34 -24.10
CA ILE A 287 -2.11 25.26 -24.24
C ILE A 287 -3.20 25.33 -23.18
N PHE A 288 -2.85 25.60 -21.93
CA PHE A 288 -3.80 25.80 -20.84
C PHE A 288 -4.78 26.94 -21.17
N LEU A 289 -4.27 28.07 -21.68
CA LEU A 289 -5.10 29.19 -22.13
C LEU A 289 -6.01 28.80 -23.30
N LEU A 290 -5.50 28.07 -24.29
CA LEU A 290 -6.28 27.62 -25.45
C LEU A 290 -7.41 26.66 -25.04
N ILE A 291 -7.16 25.73 -24.12
CA ILE A 291 -8.16 24.79 -23.58
C ILE A 291 -9.27 25.54 -22.85
N LYS A 292 -8.90 26.50 -21.99
CA LYS A 292 -9.84 27.33 -21.21
C LYS A 292 -10.71 28.23 -22.11
N CYS A 293 -10.12 28.78 -23.18
CA CYS A 293 -10.85 29.59 -24.18
C CYS A 293 -11.78 28.76 -25.08
N SER A 294 -11.50 27.46 -25.27
CA SER A 294 -12.39 26.52 -25.98
C SER A 294 -13.48 25.88 -25.12
N GLY A 295 -13.64 26.31 -23.85
CA GLY A 295 -14.70 25.84 -22.95
C GLY A 295 -14.36 24.58 -22.13
N GLY A 296 -13.08 24.19 -22.04
CA GLY A 296 -12.61 23.08 -21.22
C GLY A 296 -12.18 23.54 -19.81
N TYR A 297 -12.67 22.82 -18.80
CA TYR A 297 -12.60 23.12 -17.37
C TYR A 297 -11.19 23.35 -16.78
N ALA A 298 -11.17 24.09 -15.66
CA ALA A 298 -9.98 24.41 -14.87
C ALA A 298 -9.45 23.20 -14.10
N VAL A 299 -8.14 23.03 -14.13
CA VAL A 299 -7.35 22.21 -13.20
C VAL A 299 -6.67 23.20 -12.26
N GLU A 300 -6.90 23.07 -10.95
CA GLU A 300 -6.12 23.76 -9.89
C GLU A 300 -4.84 22.99 -9.57
#